data_AF-A0A6P0VB92-F1
#
_entry.id   AF-A0A6P0VB92-F1
#
_cell.length_a   1.000
_cell.length_b   1.000
_cell.length_c   1.000
_cell.angle_alpha   90.00
_cell.angle_beta   90.00
_cell.angle_gamma   90.00
#
_symmetry.space_group_name_H-M   'P 1'
#
loop_
_entity.id
_entity.type
_entity.pdbx_description
1 polymer ?
#
loop_
_entity_poly.entity_id
_entity_poly.type
_entity_poly.pdbx_seq_one_letter_code
_entity_poly.pdbx_strand_id
1 'polypeptide(L)'
;MRYGIVIEKLESNYSAYVPDLPGCVATGATIEEIQQQIKEAIAFHLDGLAEEGLPIPQPTLFVNILNLLEKTPQARSLFHRGM
;
A
#
# COMPACT_ATOMS: atom_id res chain seq x y z
N MET A 1 7.51 -6.94 -13.95
CA MET A 1 6.43 -6.16 -13.31
C MET A 1 6.82 -5.79 -11.89
N ARG A 2 6.17 -4.81 -11.27
CA ARG A 2 6.42 -4.38 -9.89
C ARG A 2 5.09 -4.23 -9.17
N TYR A 3 4.90 -4.92 -8.05
CA TYR A 3 3.73 -4.75 -7.18
C TYR A 3 4.11 -3.91 -5.97
N GLY A 4 3.19 -3.06 -5.54
CA GLY A 4 3.33 -2.35 -4.27
C GLY A 4 3.02 -3.27 -3.11
N ILE A 5 3.83 -3.22 -2.06
CA ILE A 5 3.60 -3.93 -0.80
C ILE A 5 3.35 -2.90 0.30
N VAL A 6 2.41 -3.22 1.20
CA VAL A 6 2.23 -2.48 2.44
C VAL A 6 2.87 -3.30 3.54
N ILE A 7 3.76 -2.68 4.33
CA ILE A 7 4.41 -3.30 5.50
C ILE A 7 3.92 -2.53 6.73
N GLU A 8 3.39 -3.26 7.71
CA GLU A 8 2.92 -2.71 8.97
C GLU A 8 3.79 -3.22 10.12
N LYS A 9 4.13 -2.32 11.04
CA LYS A 9 4.84 -2.70 12.27
C LYS A 9 3.83 -3.23 13.29
N LEU A 10 4.09 -4.41 13.82
CA LEU A 10 3.37 -5.01 14.93
C LEU A 10 4.23 -4.94 16.21
N GLU A 11 3.69 -5.39 17.35
CA GLU A 11 4.39 -5.31 18.65
C GLU A 11 5.80 -5.91 18.62
N SER A 12 5.95 -7.11 18.06
CA SER A 12 7.22 -7.85 18.03
C SER A 12 7.75 -8.13 16.62
N ASN A 13 6.92 -8.00 15.58
CA ASN A 13 7.24 -8.38 14.21
C ASN A 13 6.69 -7.36 13.19
N TYR A 14 6.58 -7.78 11.93
CA TYR A 14 5.99 -7.05 10.83
C TYR A 14 4.99 -7.95 10.10
N SER A 15 3.94 -7.34 9.55
CA SER A 15 3.05 -7.95 8.56
C SER A 15 3.25 -7.26 7.22
N ALA A 16 3.04 -7.99 6.13
CA ALA A 16 2.97 -7.41 4.80
C ALA A 16 1.84 -8.01 3.98
N TYR A 17 1.29 -7.19 3.08
CA TYR A 17 0.29 -7.62 2.11
C TYR A 17 0.42 -6.84 0.80
N VAL A 18 -0.19 -7.39 -0.25
CA VAL A 18 -0.20 -6.81 -1.60
C VAL A 18 -1.63 -6.40 -1.96
N PRO A 19 -1.95 -5.09 -2.00
CA PRO A 19 -3.31 -4.64 -2.32
C PRO A 19 -3.83 -5.14 -3.68
N ASP A 20 -2.95 -5.21 -4.67
CA ASP A 20 -3.29 -5.64 -6.04
C ASP A 20 -3.34 -7.18 -6.20
N LEU A 21 -2.86 -7.95 -5.21
CA LEU A 21 -2.88 -9.42 -5.21
C LEU A 21 -3.51 -9.94 -3.89
N PRO A 22 -4.84 -9.86 -3.74
CA PRO A 22 -5.52 -10.33 -2.52
C PRO A 22 -5.16 -11.79 -2.19
N GLY A 23 -4.77 -12.03 -0.94
CA GLY A 23 -4.29 -13.34 -0.48
C GLY A 23 -2.76 -13.48 -0.44
N CYS A 24 -2.01 -12.58 -1.09
CA CYS A 24 -0.56 -12.49 -0.90
C CYS A 24 -0.26 -11.73 0.40
N VAL A 25 0.03 -12.48 1.47
CA VAL A 25 0.36 -11.95 2.80
C VAL A 25 1.58 -12.65 3.37
N ALA A 26 2.30 -11.98 4.28
CA ALA A 26 3.43 -12.55 4.99
C ALA A 26 3.60 -11.94 6.39
N THR A 27 4.40 -12.60 7.24
CA THR A 27 4.90 -12.06 8.51
C THR A 27 6.41 -12.29 8.63
N GLY A 28 7.13 -11.41 9.32
CA GLY A 28 8.59 -11.54 9.53
C GLY A 28 9.06 -10.71 10.73
N ALA A 29 10.10 -11.14 11.41
CA ALA A 29 10.68 -10.43 12.56
C ALA A 29 11.43 -9.16 12.15
N THR A 30 12.00 -9.13 10.93
CA THR A 30 12.70 -7.96 10.38
C THR A 30 12.11 -7.50 9.05
N ILE A 31 12.51 -6.31 8.60
CA ILE A 31 12.11 -5.77 7.29
C ILE A 31 12.66 -6.63 6.16
N GLU A 32 13.89 -7.12 6.29
CA GLU A 32 14.55 -7.96 5.29
C GLU A 32 13.83 -9.32 5.19
N GLU A 33 13.48 -9.91 6.33
CA GLU A 33 12.75 -11.17 6.37
C GLU A 33 11.38 -11.03 5.73
N ILE A 34 10.58 -10.04 6.13
CA ILE A 34 9.23 -9.85 5.57
C ILE A 34 9.29 -9.57 4.06
N GLN A 35 10.29 -8.83 3.57
CA GLN A 35 10.47 -8.56 2.15
C GLN A 35 10.78 -9.83 1.35
N GLN A 36 11.59 -10.73 1.90
CA GLN A 36 11.86 -12.02 1.26
C GLN A 36 10.60 -12.89 1.23
N GLN A 37 9.90 -13.01 2.37
CA GLN A 37 8.69 -13.83 2.48
C GLN A 37 7.57 -13.35 1.55
N ILE A 38 7.29 -12.04 1.51
CA ILE A 38 6.22 -11.52 0.64
C ILE A 38 6.59 -11.65 -0.85
N LYS A 39 7.87 -11.59 -1.20
CA LYS A 39 8.34 -11.80 -2.57
C LYS A 39 8.10 -13.24 -3.02
N GLU A 40 8.35 -14.22 -2.15
CA GLU A 40 8.05 -15.63 -2.42
C GLU A 40 6.55 -15.88 -2.56
N ALA A 41 5.73 -15.29 -1.68
CA ALA A 41 4.27 -15.38 -1.78
C ALA A 41 3.73 -14.80 -3.09
N ILE A 42 4.24 -13.64 -3.54
CA ILE A 42 3.90 -13.04 -4.83
C ILE A 42 4.28 -13.98 -5.97
N ALA A 43 5.52 -14.49 -5.99
CA ALA A 43 5.99 -15.36 -7.06
C ALA A 43 5.11 -16.62 -7.18
N PHE A 44 4.86 -17.28 -6.05
CA PHE A 44 3.99 -18.46 -5.98
C PHE A 44 2.58 -18.19 -6.50
N HIS A 45 1.97 -17.05 -6.12
CA HIS A 45 0.63 -16.70 -6.57
C HIS A 45 0.56 -16.42 -8.07
N LEU A 46 1.55 -15.72 -8.62
CA LEU A 46 1.61 -15.44 -10.07
C LEU A 46 1.82 -16.72 -10.89
N ASP A 47 2.66 -17.63 -10.40
CA ASP A 47 2.86 -18.94 -11.05
C ASP A 47 1.56 -19.74 -11.07
N GLY A 48 0.82 -19.80 -9.95
CA GLY A 48 -0.48 -20.47 -9.89
C GLY A 48 -1.51 -19.88 -10.86
N LEU A 49 -1.61 -18.54 -10.95
CA LEU A 49 -2.49 -17.89 -11.93
C LEU A 49 -2.11 -18.25 -13.37
N ALA A 50 -0.81 -18.30 -13.67
CA ALA A 50 -0.31 -18.65 -15.00
C ALA A 50 -0.62 -20.12 -15.35
N GLU A 51 -0.46 -21.04 -14.40
CA GLU A 51 -0.79 -22.46 -14.57
C GLU A 51 -2.28 -22.69 -14.85
N GLU A 52 -3.16 -21.91 -14.22
CA GLU A 52 -4.61 -21.96 -14.43
C GLU A 52 -5.07 -21.18 -15.67
N GLY A 53 -4.16 -20.48 -16.37
CA GLY A 53 -4.50 -19.63 -17.51
C GLY A 53 -5.31 -18.39 -17.14
N LEU A 54 -5.25 -17.97 -15.88
CA LEU A 54 -5.95 -16.79 -15.37
C LEU A 54 -5.17 -15.51 -15.68
N PRO A 55 -5.87 -14.37 -15.82
CA PRO A 55 -5.21 -13.09 -16.08
C PRO A 55 -4.37 -12.67 -14.87
N ILE A 56 -3.16 -12.18 -15.15
CA ILE A 56 -2.31 -11.58 -14.12
C ILE A 56 -2.81 -10.16 -13.81
N PRO A 57 -3.15 -9.84 -12.54
CA PRO A 57 -3.58 -8.49 -12.16
C PRO A 57 -2.52 -7.43 -12.48
N GLN A 58 -2.95 -6.26 -12.95
CA GLN A 58 -2.02 -5.15 -13.18
C GLN A 58 -1.78 -4.39 -11.87
N PRO A 59 -0.55 -3.94 -11.58
CA PRO A 59 -0.29 -3.10 -10.41
C PRO A 59 -1.01 -1.74 -10.50
N THR A 60 -1.74 -1.35 -9.46
CA THR A 60 -2.50 -0.09 -9.39
C THR A 60 -2.19 0.76 -8.16
N LEU A 61 -1.34 0.28 -7.24
CA LEU A 61 -1.09 0.96 -5.98
C LEU A 61 -0.53 2.38 -6.15
N PHE A 62 -1.28 3.35 -5.62
CA PHE A 62 -0.85 4.73 -5.40
C PHE A 62 -0.81 5.02 -3.90
N VAL A 63 0.33 5.53 -3.42
CA VAL A 63 0.52 5.88 -2.01
C VAL A 63 0.58 7.41 -1.90
N ASN A 64 -0.22 7.96 -1.00
CA ASN A 64 -0.21 9.38 -0.66
C ASN A 64 -0.09 9.56 0.85
N ILE A 65 0.60 10.62 1.27
CA ILE A 65 0.73 11.01 2.68
C ILE A 65 -0.03 12.32 2.85
N LEU A 66 -1.11 12.29 3.64
CA LEU A 66 -1.90 13.48 3.95
C LEU A 66 -1.44 14.11 5.26
N ASN A 67 -1.00 15.36 5.20
CA ASN A 67 -0.64 16.14 6.39
C ASN A 67 -1.91 16.75 7.00
N LEU A 68 -2.34 16.24 8.16
CA LEU A 68 -3.56 16.70 8.83
C LEU A 68 -3.40 18.03 9.59
N LEU A 69 -2.19 18.61 9.64
CA LEU A 69 -1.90 19.84 10.39
C LEU A 69 -1.84 21.12 9.55
N GLU A 70 -2.08 21.03 8.24
CA GLU A 70 -2.19 22.20 7.36
C GLU A 70 -3.56 22.84 7.53
N LYS A 71 -3.70 23.75 8.50
CA LYS A 71 -4.88 24.62 8.61
C LYS A 71 -4.95 25.49 7.35
N THR A 72 -5.95 25.27 6.51
CA THR A 72 -6.22 26.13 5.36
C THR A 72 -6.55 27.54 5.86
N PRO A 73 -5.85 28.62 5.44
CA PRO A 73 -6.31 29.98 5.70
C PRO A 73 -7.51 30.24 4.78
N GLN A 74 -8.71 29.99 5.27
CA GLN A 74 -9.93 30.37 4.55
C GLN A 74 -10.10 31.88 4.63
N ALA A 75 -10.03 32.48 3.45
CA ALA A 75 -10.18 33.89 3.07
C ALA A 75 -10.78 34.83 4.14
N ARG A 76 -10.04 35.90 4.45
CA ARG A 76 -10.56 37.12 5.08
C ARG A 76 -11.68 37.68 4.19
N SER A 77 -12.92 37.37 4.56
CA SER A 77 -14.05 38.30 4.67
C SER A 77 -14.09 39.44 3.64
N LEU A 78 -14.82 39.21 2.54
CA LEU A 78 -15.51 40.23 1.75
C LEU A 78 -16.61 40.87 2.62
N PHE A 79 -16.22 41.68 3.62
CA PHE A 79 -17.09 42.62 4.32
C PHE A 79 -16.50 44.03 4.22
N HIS A 80 -16.43 44.55 3.00
CA HIS A 80 -16.55 45.99 2.76
C HIS A 80 -17.64 46.22 1.72
N ARG A 81 -18.87 45.92 2.12
CA ARG A 81 -20.06 46.62 1.62
C ARG A 81 -20.53 47.52 2.76
N GLY A 82 -20.43 48.83 2.55
CA GLY A 82 -21.03 49.85 3.42
C GLY A 82 -20.03 50.85 3.97
N MET A 83 -19.65 51.83 3.16
CA MET A 83 -20.06 53.24 3.28
C MET A 83 -19.81 53.95 1.96
#